data_AF-A0A2A3ENE3-F1
#
_entry.id   AF-A0A2A3ENE3-F1
#
_cell.length_a   1.000
_cell.length_b   1.000
_cell.length_c   1.000
_cell.angle_alpha   90.00
_cell.angle_beta   90.00
_cell.angle_gamma   90.00
#
_symmetry.space_group_name_H-M   'P 1'
#
loop_
_entity.id
_entity.type
_entity.pdbx_description
1 polymer ?
#
loop_
_entity_poly.entity_id
_entity_poly.type
_entity_poly.pdbx_seq_one_letter_code
_entity_poly.pdbx_strand_id
1 'polypeptide(L)'
;MDIINIEDVETGVRSSKNSTSIQCNCIHSNSICYIAITIATLALLGAIVFICRDYIKVLLYWIEHQNIWIVTVIFIALFTVVSFPIVIGYLFLIIASGYLFGILRGIVMVVLSANLGIAIAHVTLSLLSSKLPIGTLMQNDTARAILRVISGSQAFKVVLLARLTPIPFGLQNTIFAISNMGGIQYHIASALGLLPAQIINIYLGSSLRSMQDVLEDKSTAATSYIVFCFQILIGISLMVYVVQKARRELQLALLEADLASMADTSHYLLDTLPDSKIVLTNLIA
;
A
#
# COMPACT_ATOMS: atom_id res chain seq x y z
N MET A 1 32.87 -81.65 -1.63
CA MET A 1 31.60 -82.13 -1.03
C MET A 1 31.86 -82.07 0.46
N ASP A 2 31.44 -81.05 1.20
CA ASP A 2 30.20 -80.27 1.12
C ASP A 2 30.39 -78.78 1.45
N ILE A 3 29.38 -78.00 1.07
CA ILE A 3 29.33 -76.54 1.00
C ILE A 3 28.63 -75.97 2.26
N ILE A 4 28.99 -74.71 2.58
CA ILE A 4 28.22 -73.61 3.23
C ILE A 4 28.51 -73.35 4.72
N ASN A 5 29.20 -72.23 4.99
CA ASN A 5 28.73 -71.13 5.87
C ASN A 5 29.61 -69.87 5.65
N ILE A 6 29.04 -68.73 5.25
CA ILE A 6 28.46 -67.65 6.08
C ILE A 6 29.59 -66.99 6.91
N GLU A 7 30.18 -65.90 6.40
CA GLU A 7 29.76 -64.51 6.68
C GLU A 7 30.28 -64.07 8.05
N ASP A 8 31.49 -63.51 8.07
CA ASP A 8 31.89 -62.48 9.04
C ASP A 8 33.30 -61.95 8.75
N VAL A 9 33.47 -60.62 8.85
CA VAL A 9 34.74 -59.93 9.17
C VAL A 9 35.82 -60.03 8.08
N GLU A 10 35.90 -59.13 7.10
CA GLU A 10 36.68 -57.88 7.14
C GLU A 10 36.52 -57.30 5.72
N THR A 11 36.10 -56.06 5.53
CA THR A 11 37.08 -54.99 5.28
C THR A 11 36.34 -53.67 5.36
N GLY A 12 36.45 -53.03 6.51
CA GLY A 12 36.27 -51.59 6.58
C GLY A 12 37.35 -50.89 5.75
N VAL A 13 36.94 -49.76 5.16
CA VAL A 13 37.71 -48.55 4.83
C VAL A 13 37.71 -48.17 3.34
N ARG A 14 36.91 -47.12 3.08
CA ARG A 14 37.03 -46.03 2.08
C ARG A 14 36.66 -46.31 0.62
N SER A 15 35.54 -45.72 0.20
CA SER A 15 35.54 -44.35 -0.34
C SER A 15 34.11 -43.90 -0.70
N SER A 16 33.48 -43.12 0.19
CA SER A 16 32.26 -42.37 -0.12
C SER A 16 32.64 -41.13 -0.94
N LYS A 17 32.47 -41.21 -2.26
CA LYS A 17 32.37 -40.07 -3.17
C LYS A 17 31.08 -40.23 -3.94
N ASN A 18 29.95 -39.77 -3.39
CA ASN A 18 28.74 -39.45 -4.14
C ASN A 18 27.72 -38.75 -3.23
N SER A 19 27.77 -37.41 -3.15
CA SER A 19 26.61 -36.53 -2.89
C SER A 19 27.05 -35.07 -2.78
N THR A 20 27.40 -34.42 -3.89
CA THR A 20 27.57 -32.96 -3.93
C THR A 20 27.22 -32.34 -5.29
N SER A 21 26.28 -32.91 -6.05
CA SER A 21 25.85 -32.32 -7.34
C SER A 21 24.34 -32.12 -7.52
N ILE A 22 23.50 -32.53 -6.57
CA ILE A 22 22.02 -32.49 -6.76
C ILE A 22 21.37 -31.23 -6.17
N GLN A 23 22.07 -30.44 -5.33
CA GLN A 23 21.44 -29.35 -4.58
C GLN A 23 21.51 -27.96 -5.25
N CYS A 24 22.18 -27.81 -6.40
CA CYS A 24 22.35 -26.49 -7.05
C CYS A 24 21.28 -26.16 -8.11
N ASN A 25 20.64 -27.16 -8.73
CA ASN A 25 19.72 -26.93 -9.85
C ASN A 25 18.29 -26.51 -9.45
N CYS A 26 17.83 -26.87 -8.24
CA CYS A 26 16.47 -26.54 -7.80
C CYS A 26 16.27 -25.08 -7.37
N ILE A 27 17.32 -24.40 -6.88
CA ILE A 27 17.26 -22.99 -6.48
C ILE A 27 17.33 -22.06 -7.72
N HIS A 28 18.08 -22.46 -8.75
CA HIS A 28 18.22 -21.70 -9.99
C HIS A 28 16.96 -21.75 -10.87
N SER A 29 16.25 -22.89 -10.90
CA SER A 29 15.00 -23.05 -11.67
C SER A 29 13.88 -22.12 -11.20
N ASN A 30 13.69 -21.98 -9.88
CA ASN A 30 12.69 -21.07 -9.31
C ASN A 30 13.03 -19.61 -9.63
N SER A 31 14.31 -19.22 -9.56
CA SER A 31 14.77 -17.86 -9.84
C SER A 31 14.60 -17.49 -11.31
N ILE A 32 14.90 -18.40 -12.25
CA ILE A 32 14.67 -18.19 -13.68
C ILE A 32 13.17 -18.08 -13.97
N CYS A 33 12.33 -18.88 -13.32
CA CYS A 33 10.88 -18.82 -13.48
C CYS A 33 10.32 -17.46 -12.99
N TYR A 34 10.79 -16.95 -11.85
CA TYR A 34 10.43 -15.59 -11.38
C TYR A 34 10.90 -14.49 -12.33
N ILE A 35 12.09 -14.61 -12.91
CA ILE A 35 12.60 -13.64 -13.90
C ILE A 35 11.75 -13.70 -15.19
N ALA A 36 11.41 -14.89 -15.68
CA ALA A 36 10.56 -15.05 -16.85
C ALA A 36 9.15 -14.49 -16.63
N ILE A 37 8.55 -14.74 -15.45
CA ILE A 37 7.24 -14.19 -15.08
C ILE A 37 7.29 -12.67 -14.96
N THR A 38 8.33 -12.11 -14.35
CA THR A 38 8.48 -10.64 -14.24
C THR A 38 8.67 -9.98 -15.61
N ILE A 39 9.46 -10.58 -16.51
CA ILE A 39 9.61 -10.08 -17.88
C ILE A 39 8.28 -10.19 -18.65
N ALA A 40 7.58 -11.32 -18.56
CA ALA A 40 6.31 -11.53 -19.25
C ALA A 40 5.22 -10.55 -18.76
N THR A 41 5.15 -10.30 -17.45
CA THR A 41 4.21 -9.33 -16.88
C THR A 41 4.54 -7.89 -17.26
N LEU A 42 5.83 -7.51 -17.28
CA LEU A 42 6.26 -6.20 -17.77
C LEU A 42 5.96 -6.02 -19.26
N ALA A 43 6.18 -7.05 -20.08
CA ALA A 43 5.88 -7.02 -21.51
C ALA A 43 4.37 -6.90 -21.77
N LEU A 44 3.54 -7.65 -21.03
CA LEU A 44 2.08 -7.56 -21.11
C LEU A 44 1.60 -6.16 -20.71
N LEU A 45 2.12 -5.62 -19.60
CA LEU A 45 1.81 -4.25 -19.16
C LEU A 45 2.21 -3.23 -20.22
N GLY A 46 3.40 -3.38 -20.82
CA GLY A 46 3.87 -2.54 -21.92
C GLY A 46 2.96 -2.61 -23.14
N ALA A 47 2.50 -3.80 -23.52
CA ALA A 47 1.57 -3.99 -24.63
C ALA A 47 0.20 -3.34 -24.37
N ILE A 48 -0.35 -3.49 -23.16
CA ILE A 48 -1.59 -2.83 -22.74
C ILE A 48 -1.44 -1.31 -22.82
N VAL A 49 -0.36 -0.76 -22.26
CA VAL A 49 -0.07 0.68 -22.32
C VAL A 49 0.07 1.16 -23.76
N PHE A 50 0.73 0.37 -24.62
CA PHE A 50 0.91 0.70 -26.03
C PHE A 50 -0.43 0.77 -26.78
N ILE A 51 -1.32 -0.21 -26.58
CA ILE A 51 -2.65 -0.25 -27.19
C ILE A 51 -3.53 0.90 -26.65
N CYS A 52 -3.49 1.15 -25.35
CA CYS A 52 -4.30 2.19 -24.71
C CYS A 52 -3.78 3.61 -24.94
N ARG A 53 -2.54 3.77 -25.42
CA ARG A 53 -1.88 5.08 -25.57
C ARG A 53 -2.74 6.08 -26.35
N ASP A 54 -3.25 5.67 -27.50
CA ASP A 54 -3.96 6.59 -28.39
C ASP A 54 -5.34 6.95 -27.82
N TYR A 55 -6.02 6.00 -27.17
CA TYR A 55 -7.26 6.26 -26.43
C TYR A 55 -7.04 7.23 -25.28
N ILE A 56 -5.97 7.05 -24.51
CA ILE A 56 -5.61 7.94 -23.40
C ILE A 56 -5.34 9.35 -23.93
N LYS A 57 -4.61 9.49 -25.04
CA LYS A 57 -4.34 10.80 -25.66
C LYS A 57 -5.61 11.50 -26.13
N VAL A 58 -6.50 10.79 -26.83
CA VAL A 58 -7.78 11.34 -27.29
C VAL A 58 -8.64 11.76 -26.10
N LEU A 59 -8.69 10.95 -25.05
CA LEU A 59 -9.43 11.27 -23.83
C LEU A 59 -8.85 12.52 -23.13
N LEU A 60 -7.54 12.57 -22.95
CA LEU A 60 -6.84 13.72 -22.36
C LEU A 60 -7.13 15.01 -23.14
N TYR A 61 -6.99 14.95 -24.46
CA TYR A 61 -7.25 16.08 -25.35
C TYR A 61 -8.72 16.54 -25.27
N TRP A 62 -9.65 15.58 -25.23
CA TRP A 62 -11.08 15.89 -25.09
C TRP A 62 -11.37 16.59 -23.76
N ILE A 63 -10.79 16.11 -22.65
CA ILE A 63 -10.94 16.71 -21.31
C ILE A 63 -10.34 18.12 -21.27
N GLU A 64 -9.18 18.34 -21.90
CA GLU A 64 -8.49 19.64 -21.94
C GLU A 64 -9.34 20.74 -22.59
N HIS A 65 -10.23 20.39 -23.52
CA HIS A 65 -11.13 21.33 -24.21
C HIS A 65 -12.50 21.51 -23.54
N GLN A 66 -12.76 20.85 -22.42
CA GLN A 66 -14.01 21.01 -21.69
C GLN A 66 -13.99 22.19 -20.71
N ASN A 67 -15.17 22.64 -20.31
CA ASN A 67 -15.34 23.59 -19.22
C ASN A 67 -14.78 23.02 -17.90
N ILE A 68 -14.10 23.87 -17.13
CA ILE A 68 -13.47 23.49 -15.85
C ILE A 68 -14.44 22.80 -14.87
N TRP A 69 -15.71 23.21 -14.87
CA TRP A 69 -16.77 22.60 -14.06
C TRP A 69 -17.03 21.15 -14.44
N ILE A 70 -17.16 20.86 -15.75
CA ILE A 70 -17.39 19.52 -16.26
C ILE A 70 -16.20 18.62 -15.90
N VAL A 71 -15.00 19.12 -16.13
CA VAL A 71 -13.76 18.42 -15.80
C VAL A 71 -13.68 18.10 -14.31
N THR A 72 -14.00 19.06 -13.44
CA THR A 72 -14.04 18.87 -11.98
C THR A 72 -15.00 17.75 -11.59
N VAL A 73 -16.22 17.74 -12.15
CA VAL A 73 -17.22 16.71 -11.87
C VAL A 73 -16.73 15.32 -12.34
N ILE A 74 -16.12 15.24 -13.52
CA ILE A 74 -15.54 14.00 -14.03
C ILE A 74 -14.44 13.49 -13.09
N PHE A 75 -13.53 14.36 -12.64
CA PHE A 75 -12.46 13.98 -11.72
C PHE A 75 -13.01 13.51 -10.37
N ILE A 76 -14.01 14.21 -9.80
CA ILE A 76 -14.70 13.77 -8.59
C ILE A 76 -15.31 12.38 -8.78
N ALA A 77 -16.01 12.14 -9.90
CA ALA A 77 -16.62 10.86 -10.19
C ALA A 77 -15.57 9.75 -10.33
N LEU A 78 -14.49 9.98 -11.07
CA LEU A 78 -13.39 9.03 -11.24
C LEU A 78 -12.69 8.73 -9.92
N PHE A 79 -12.37 9.76 -9.12
CA PHE A 79 -11.78 9.59 -7.78
C PHE A 79 -12.72 8.84 -6.84
N THR A 80 -14.04 9.04 -6.96
CA THR A 80 -15.05 8.26 -6.22
C THR A 80 -15.02 6.79 -6.63
N VAL A 81 -14.99 6.49 -7.93
CA VAL A 81 -14.97 5.11 -8.44
C VAL A 81 -13.70 4.37 -7.98
N VAL A 82 -12.51 4.99 -8.08
CA VAL A 82 -11.25 4.37 -7.60
C VAL A 82 -11.16 4.30 -6.08
N SER A 83 -12.02 5.01 -5.35
CA SER A 83 -12.08 4.93 -3.88
C SER A 83 -12.71 3.62 -3.39
N PHE A 84 -13.38 2.87 -4.26
CA PHE A 84 -13.91 1.54 -3.95
C PHE A 84 -12.84 0.45 -4.13
N PRO A 85 -12.90 -0.65 -3.35
CA PRO A 85 -11.82 -1.64 -3.26
C PRO A 85 -11.55 -2.43 -4.56
N ILE A 86 -12.52 -2.49 -5.48
CA ILE A 86 -12.44 -3.28 -6.71
C ILE A 86 -11.59 -2.58 -7.78
N VAL A 87 -11.49 -1.24 -7.72
CA VAL A 87 -10.98 -0.44 -8.84
C VAL A 87 -9.54 -0.02 -8.61
N ILE A 88 -8.69 -0.32 -9.57
CA ILE A 88 -7.29 0.14 -9.63
C ILE A 88 -7.24 1.33 -10.59
N GLY A 89 -6.70 2.47 -10.14
CA GLY A 89 -6.68 3.68 -10.98
C GLY A 89 -6.22 4.96 -10.30
N TYR A 90 -6.16 4.98 -8.96
CA TYR A 90 -5.79 6.17 -8.18
C TYR A 90 -4.49 6.84 -8.64
N LEU A 91 -3.41 6.06 -8.83
CA LEU A 91 -2.12 6.59 -9.29
C LEU A 91 -2.22 7.26 -10.66
N PHE A 92 -2.94 6.64 -11.60
CA PHE A 92 -3.13 7.18 -12.95
C PHE A 92 -3.86 8.53 -12.93
N LEU A 93 -4.88 8.68 -12.08
CA LEU A 93 -5.62 9.95 -11.95
C LEU A 93 -4.76 11.08 -11.38
N ILE A 94 -3.85 10.79 -10.45
CA ILE A 94 -2.94 11.79 -9.88
C ILE A 94 -1.95 12.28 -10.93
N ILE A 95 -1.32 11.35 -11.65
CA ILE A 95 -0.38 11.68 -12.73
C ILE A 95 -1.11 12.44 -13.85
N ALA A 96 -2.31 11.99 -14.24
CA ALA A 96 -3.14 12.69 -15.21
C ALA A 96 -3.45 14.12 -14.73
N SER A 97 -3.85 14.31 -13.48
CA SER A 97 -4.12 15.66 -12.95
C SER A 97 -2.91 16.60 -13.07
N GLY A 98 -1.70 16.10 -12.81
CA GLY A 98 -0.48 16.88 -13.03
C GLY A 98 -0.20 17.17 -14.50
N TYR A 99 -0.49 16.21 -15.39
CA TYR A 99 -0.35 16.38 -16.83
C TYR A 99 -1.33 17.41 -17.41
N LEU A 100 -2.61 17.40 -17.01
CA LEU A 100 -3.60 18.35 -17.54
C LEU A 100 -3.54 19.74 -16.89
N PHE A 101 -3.36 19.82 -15.56
CA PHE A 101 -3.55 21.07 -14.81
C PHE A 101 -2.24 21.68 -14.30
N GLY A 102 -1.12 20.97 -14.46
CA GLY A 102 0.15 21.35 -13.83
C GLY A 102 0.14 21.15 -12.32
N ILE A 103 1.15 21.68 -11.64
CA ILE A 103 1.41 21.37 -10.22
C ILE A 103 0.35 21.94 -9.29
N LEU A 104 0.17 23.27 -9.28
CA LEU A 104 -0.68 23.94 -8.28
C LEU A 104 -2.16 23.55 -8.45
N ARG A 105 -2.70 23.68 -9.67
CA ARG A 105 -4.11 23.34 -9.95
C ARG A 105 -4.34 21.84 -9.85
N GLY A 106 -3.37 21.02 -10.26
CA GLY A 106 -3.42 19.56 -10.09
C GLY A 106 -3.53 19.15 -8.63
N ILE A 107 -2.75 19.76 -7.73
CA ILE A 107 -2.83 19.48 -6.28
C ILE A 107 -4.22 19.83 -5.75
N VAL A 108 -4.73 21.02 -6.06
CA VAL A 108 -6.07 21.44 -5.61
C VAL A 108 -7.15 20.47 -6.14
N MET A 109 -7.08 20.12 -7.42
CA MET A 109 -8.04 19.21 -8.06
C MET A 109 -8.03 17.82 -7.43
N VAL A 110 -6.84 17.25 -7.21
CA VAL A 110 -6.67 15.92 -6.61
C VAL A 110 -7.11 15.92 -5.15
N VAL A 111 -6.71 16.92 -4.36
CA VAL A 111 -7.08 16.99 -2.95
C VAL A 111 -8.59 17.10 -2.81
N LEU A 112 -9.25 17.98 -3.58
CA LEU A 112 -10.71 18.13 -3.53
C LEU A 112 -11.43 16.85 -4.00
N SER A 113 -11.04 16.33 -5.17
CA SER A 113 -11.71 15.17 -5.78
C SER A 113 -11.49 13.89 -4.97
N ALA A 114 -10.27 13.66 -4.49
CA ALA A 114 -9.96 12.49 -3.66
C ALA A 114 -10.66 12.57 -2.31
N ASN A 115 -10.68 13.72 -1.63
CA ASN A 115 -11.38 13.82 -0.35
C ASN A 115 -12.89 13.60 -0.49
N LEU A 116 -13.52 14.18 -1.53
CA LEU A 116 -14.94 13.98 -1.78
C LEU A 116 -15.25 12.53 -2.17
N GLY A 117 -14.41 11.91 -3.01
CA GLY A 117 -14.53 10.50 -3.35
C GLY A 117 -14.37 9.57 -2.15
N ILE A 118 -13.41 9.87 -1.26
CA ILE A 118 -13.23 9.16 0.01
C ILE A 118 -14.47 9.32 0.89
N ALA A 119 -15.06 10.51 0.98
CA ALA A 119 -16.27 10.75 1.77
C ALA A 119 -17.47 9.94 1.25
N ILE A 120 -17.71 9.97 -0.06
CA ILE A 120 -18.79 9.21 -0.69
C ILE A 120 -18.58 7.70 -0.49
N ALA A 121 -17.35 7.20 -0.74
CA ALA A 121 -17.02 5.80 -0.55
C ALA A 121 -17.15 5.37 0.91
N HIS A 122 -16.69 6.20 1.86
CA HIS A 122 -16.77 5.91 3.29
C HIS A 122 -18.22 5.77 3.75
N VAL A 123 -19.10 6.71 3.40
CA VAL A 123 -20.53 6.62 3.74
C VAL A 123 -21.17 5.39 3.11
N THR A 124 -20.89 5.15 1.82
CA THR A 124 -21.47 4.01 1.09
C THR A 124 -21.02 2.68 1.67
N LEU A 125 -19.72 2.52 1.95
CA LEU A 125 -19.13 1.30 2.51
C LEU A 125 -19.57 1.08 3.96
N SER A 126 -19.68 2.15 4.76
CA SER A 126 -20.18 2.09 6.12
C SER A 126 -21.64 1.60 6.15
N LEU A 127 -22.51 2.18 5.31
CA LEU A 127 -23.90 1.71 5.15
C LEU A 127 -23.97 0.26 4.68
N LEU A 128 -23.13 -0.13 3.73
CA LEU A 128 -23.12 -1.50 3.21
C LEU A 128 -22.59 -2.50 4.24
N SER A 129 -21.63 -2.11 5.08
CA SER A 129 -21.08 -2.95 6.14
C SER A 129 -22.10 -3.31 7.23
N SER A 130 -23.14 -2.49 7.41
CA SER A 130 -24.27 -2.81 8.30
C SER A 130 -25.22 -3.86 7.73
N LYS A 131 -25.22 -4.05 6.40
CA LYS A 131 -26.14 -4.96 5.68
C LYS A 131 -25.47 -6.23 5.17
N LEU A 132 -24.19 -6.14 4.83
CA LEU A 132 -23.39 -7.25 4.34
C LEU A 132 -22.33 -7.63 5.38
N PRO A 133 -22.00 -8.92 5.52
CA PRO A 133 -20.99 -9.41 6.43
C PRO A 133 -19.54 -9.06 5.99
N ILE A 134 -19.29 -7.83 5.53
CA ILE A 134 -17.97 -7.34 5.09
C ILE A 134 -16.99 -7.32 6.27
N GLY A 135 -17.49 -7.05 7.49
CA GLY A 135 -16.69 -7.15 8.72
C GLY A 135 -16.14 -8.55 9.00
N THR A 136 -16.78 -9.59 8.47
CA THR A 136 -16.36 -11.00 8.61
C THR A 136 -15.07 -11.29 7.85
N LEU A 137 -14.77 -10.53 6.79
CA LEU A 137 -13.51 -10.63 6.02
C LEU A 137 -12.31 -10.09 6.80
N MET A 138 -12.53 -9.34 7.88
CA MET A 138 -11.48 -8.76 8.73
C MET A 138 -11.37 -9.45 10.10
N GLN A 139 -11.82 -10.71 10.22
CA GLN A 139 -11.74 -11.48 11.48
C GLN A 139 -10.32 -11.90 11.89
N ASN A 140 -9.30 -11.63 11.08
CA ASN A 140 -7.92 -11.89 11.47
C ASN A 140 -7.52 -11.02 12.67
N ASP A 141 -6.84 -11.60 13.65
CA ASP A 141 -6.40 -10.91 14.88
C ASP A 141 -5.60 -9.64 14.60
N THR A 142 -4.80 -9.65 13.53
CA THR A 142 -4.05 -8.47 13.07
C THR A 142 -4.97 -7.33 12.63
N ALA A 143 -6.05 -7.64 11.91
CA ALA A 143 -7.01 -6.64 11.47
C ALA A 143 -7.79 -6.05 12.65
N ARG A 144 -8.16 -6.89 13.63
CA ARG A 144 -8.79 -6.44 14.89
C ARG A 144 -7.88 -5.56 15.73
N ALA A 145 -6.58 -5.89 15.82
CA ALA A 145 -5.61 -5.06 16.51
C ALA A 145 -5.48 -3.68 15.83
N ILE A 146 -5.37 -3.66 14.50
CA ILE A 146 -5.33 -2.41 13.72
C ILE A 146 -6.62 -1.59 13.92
N LEU A 147 -7.79 -2.23 13.85
CA LEU A 147 -9.09 -1.61 14.12
C LEU A 147 -9.14 -0.96 15.51
N ARG A 148 -8.66 -1.65 16.54
CA ARG A 148 -8.65 -1.14 17.93
C ARG A 148 -7.72 0.07 18.09
N VAL A 149 -6.56 0.06 17.45
CA VAL A 149 -5.62 1.20 17.49
C VAL A 149 -6.16 2.41 16.72
N ILE A 150 -6.86 2.16 15.61
CA ILE A 150 -7.51 3.19 14.81
C ILE A 150 -8.67 3.88 15.55
N SER A 151 -9.35 3.21 16.48
CA SER A 151 -10.43 3.80 17.28
C SER A 151 -9.96 4.55 18.54
N GLY A 152 -8.67 4.54 18.87
CA GLY A 152 -8.10 5.18 20.07
C GLY A 152 -7.72 6.66 19.89
N SER A 153 -7.09 7.24 20.92
CA SER A 153 -6.62 8.65 20.90
C SER A 153 -5.59 8.97 19.81
N GLN A 154 -4.90 7.94 19.28
CA GLN A 154 -3.91 8.05 18.20
C GLN A 154 -4.49 7.82 16.80
N ALA A 155 -5.81 7.69 16.68
CA ALA A 155 -6.61 7.59 15.46
C ALA A 155 -6.06 8.40 14.27
N PHE A 156 -5.84 9.70 14.50
CA PHE A 156 -5.35 10.62 13.48
C PHE A 156 -3.96 10.24 12.94
N LYS A 157 -3.01 9.95 13.84
CA LYS A 157 -1.62 9.58 13.50
C LYS A 157 -1.59 8.25 12.75
N VAL A 158 -2.41 7.29 13.16
CA VAL A 158 -2.49 5.97 12.54
C VAL A 158 -3.03 6.06 11.11
N VAL A 159 -4.10 6.82 10.88
CA VAL A 159 -4.64 7.04 9.52
C VAL A 159 -3.61 7.73 8.63
N LEU A 160 -2.97 8.81 9.13
CA LEU A 160 -1.95 9.55 8.40
C LEU A 160 -0.82 8.62 7.93
N LEU A 161 -0.30 7.80 8.83
CA LEU A 161 0.80 6.88 8.56
C LEU A 161 0.37 5.70 7.67
N ALA A 162 -0.86 5.20 7.85
CA ALA A 162 -1.40 4.14 7.01
C ALA A 162 -1.56 4.57 5.55
N ARG A 163 -1.92 5.84 5.27
CA ARG A 163 -1.98 6.37 3.88
C ARG A 163 -0.65 6.35 3.15
N LEU A 164 0.46 6.34 3.88
CA LEU A 164 1.81 6.26 3.33
C LEU A 164 2.27 4.80 3.12
N THR A 165 1.46 3.82 3.49
CA THR A 165 1.74 2.41 3.20
C THR A 165 1.32 2.05 1.77
N PRO A 166 1.98 1.07 1.12
CA PRO A 166 1.63 0.65 -0.24
C PRO A 166 0.40 -0.27 -0.29
N ILE A 167 -0.56 -0.06 0.60
CA ILE A 167 -1.85 -0.75 0.54
C ILE A 167 -2.68 -0.09 -0.57
N PRO A 168 -3.36 -0.85 -1.45
CA PRO A 168 -4.23 -0.29 -2.47
C PRO A 168 -5.26 0.70 -1.90
N PHE A 169 -5.41 1.85 -2.56
CA PHE A 169 -6.20 2.98 -2.06
C PHE A 169 -7.64 2.60 -1.67
N GLY A 170 -8.34 1.84 -2.52
CA GLY A 170 -9.70 1.40 -2.23
C GLY A 170 -9.81 0.39 -1.08
N LEU A 171 -8.80 -0.46 -0.89
CA LEU A 171 -8.75 -1.37 0.27
C LEU A 171 -8.57 -0.59 1.57
N GLN A 172 -7.67 0.40 1.60
CA GLN A 172 -7.53 1.26 2.77
C GLN A 172 -8.84 1.96 3.13
N ASN A 173 -9.54 2.52 2.14
CA ASN A 173 -10.83 3.18 2.35
C ASN A 173 -11.88 2.23 2.94
N THR A 174 -11.87 0.96 2.54
CA THR A 174 -12.77 -0.06 3.06
C THR A 174 -12.47 -0.38 4.52
N ILE A 175 -11.18 -0.56 4.86
CA ILE A 175 -10.76 -0.80 6.25
C ILE A 175 -11.20 0.36 7.16
N PHE A 176 -10.99 1.59 6.72
CA PHE A 176 -11.37 2.78 7.50
C PHE A 176 -12.89 3.01 7.56
N ALA A 177 -13.65 2.57 6.56
CA ALA A 177 -15.11 2.63 6.59
C ALA A 177 -15.71 1.66 7.62
N ILE A 178 -15.09 0.50 7.81
CA ILE A 178 -15.53 -0.51 8.78
C ILE A 178 -15.11 -0.14 10.21
N SER A 179 -14.02 0.62 10.38
CA SER A 179 -13.46 0.99 11.69
C SER A 179 -14.26 2.04 12.49
N ASN A 180 -15.40 2.50 11.97
CA ASN A 180 -16.30 3.48 12.61
C ASN A 180 -15.59 4.69 13.26
N MET A 181 -14.61 5.27 12.56
CA MET A 181 -13.91 6.47 13.01
C MET A 181 -14.77 7.72 12.82
N GLY A 182 -14.53 8.74 13.65
CA GLY A 182 -15.11 10.07 13.44
C GLY A 182 -14.75 10.63 12.06
N GLY A 183 -15.75 10.82 11.21
CA GLY A 183 -15.57 11.12 9.78
C GLY A 183 -14.68 12.33 9.50
N ILE A 184 -14.80 13.42 10.26
CA ILE A 184 -14.03 14.65 10.04
C ILE A 184 -12.53 14.42 10.29
N GLN A 185 -12.17 13.80 11.42
CA GLN A 185 -10.76 13.52 11.74
C GLN A 185 -10.13 12.57 10.72
N TYR A 186 -10.90 11.57 10.27
CA TYR A 186 -10.49 10.66 9.21
C TYR A 186 -10.23 11.38 7.87
N HIS A 187 -11.11 12.29 7.46
CA HIS A 187 -10.95 13.03 6.21
C HIS A 187 -9.74 13.96 6.24
N ILE A 188 -9.53 14.71 7.33
CA ILE A 188 -8.37 15.58 7.48
C ILE A 188 -7.07 14.77 7.52
N ALA A 189 -7.05 13.68 8.29
CA ALA A 189 -5.89 12.78 8.35
C ALA A 189 -5.59 12.15 6.98
N SER A 190 -6.62 11.73 6.24
CA SER A 190 -6.45 11.15 4.90
C SER A 190 -5.95 12.19 3.90
N ALA A 191 -6.48 13.41 3.93
CA ALA A 191 -6.01 14.51 3.08
C ALA A 191 -4.51 14.73 3.29
N LEU A 192 -4.10 14.93 4.55
CA LEU A 192 -2.71 15.20 4.88
C LEU A 192 -1.78 14.01 4.62
N GLY A 193 -2.26 12.78 4.84
CA GLY A 193 -1.45 11.57 4.67
C GLY A 193 -1.20 11.23 3.21
N LEU A 194 -2.14 11.58 2.32
CA LEU A 194 -2.00 11.36 0.88
C LEU A 194 -1.20 12.46 0.17
N LEU A 195 -1.11 13.66 0.76
CA LEU A 195 -0.46 14.82 0.13
C LEU A 195 0.97 14.56 -0.37
N PRO A 196 1.90 13.94 0.41
CA PRO A 196 3.26 13.75 -0.06
C PRO A 196 3.33 12.92 -1.35
N ALA A 197 2.58 11.82 -1.39
CA ALA A 197 2.48 10.97 -2.57
C ALA A 197 1.80 11.70 -3.73
N GLN A 198 0.74 12.47 -3.47
CA GLN A 198 0.05 13.25 -4.48
C GLN A 198 0.98 14.29 -5.12
N ILE A 199 1.73 15.06 -4.33
CA ILE A 199 2.65 16.09 -4.81
C ILE A 199 3.71 15.50 -5.74
N ILE A 200 4.36 14.41 -5.31
CA ILE A 200 5.41 13.75 -6.11
C ILE A 200 4.84 13.29 -7.46
N ASN A 201 3.68 12.62 -7.45
CA ASN A 201 3.10 12.07 -8.67
C ASN A 201 2.49 13.13 -9.59
N ILE A 202 1.96 14.22 -9.03
CA ILE A 202 1.51 15.39 -9.81
C ILE A 202 2.69 16.07 -10.48
N TYR A 203 3.81 16.23 -9.75
CA TYR A 203 5.04 16.76 -10.31
C TYR A 203 5.50 15.91 -11.49
N LEU A 204 5.57 14.58 -11.33
CA LEU A 204 5.93 13.66 -12.42
C LEU A 204 4.98 13.80 -13.64
N GLY A 205 3.68 13.94 -13.40
CA GLY A 205 2.68 14.20 -14.45
C GLY A 205 2.90 15.51 -15.19
N SER A 206 3.21 16.59 -14.48
CA SER A 206 3.50 17.90 -15.07
C SER A 206 4.81 17.90 -15.88
N SER A 207 5.84 17.22 -15.36
CA SER A 207 7.11 17.03 -16.09
C SER A 207 6.90 16.25 -17.39
N LEU A 208 6.04 15.21 -17.36
CA LEU A 208 5.68 14.44 -18.57
C LEU A 208 5.06 15.32 -19.66
N ARG A 209 4.22 16.29 -19.31
CA ARG A 209 3.66 17.24 -20.30
C ARG A 209 4.75 18.14 -20.87
N SER A 210 5.55 18.77 -20.01
CA SER A 210 6.64 19.66 -20.45
C SER A 210 7.65 18.96 -21.37
N MET A 211 7.93 17.68 -21.13
CA MET A 211 8.78 16.87 -22.00
C MET A 211 8.16 16.71 -23.39
N GLN A 212 6.87 16.39 -23.51
CA GLN A 212 6.21 16.23 -24.81
C GLN A 212 6.27 17.50 -25.64
N ASP A 213 6.10 18.66 -25.00
CA ASP A 213 6.17 19.97 -25.66
C ASP A 213 7.61 20.28 -26.16
N VAL A 214 8.65 19.85 -25.43
CA VAL A 214 10.07 20.09 -25.80
C VAL A 214 10.60 19.09 -26.84
N LEU A 215 10.02 17.89 -26.94
CA LEU A 215 10.44 16.85 -27.89
C LEU A 215 10.13 17.20 -29.36
N GLU A 216 9.31 18.21 -29.61
CA GLU A 216 9.10 18.74 -30.96
C GLU A 216 10.40 19.34 -31.55
N ASP A 217 11.33 19.77 -30.70
CA ASP A 217 12.68 20.20 -31.10
C ASP A 217 13.69 19.04 -30.99
N LYS A 218 14.14 18.54 -32.15
CA LYS A 218 15.07 17.42 -32.26
C LYS A 218 16.44 17.69 -31.62
N SER A 219 16.84 18.95 -31.46
CA SER A 219 18.15 19.31 -30.90
C SER A 219 18.23 19.16 -29.38
N THR A 220 17.10 19.31 -28.68
CA THR A 220 16.97 19.24 -27.22
C THR A 220 16.33 17.95 -26.72
N ALA A 221 15.87 17.09 -27.62
CA ALA A 221 15.15 15.88 -27.28
C ALA A 221 15.95 14.92 -26.39
N ALA A 222 17.21 14.63 -26.75
CA ALA A 222 18.07 13.71 -25.98
C ALA A 222 18.32 14.20 -24.54
N THR A 223 18.62 15.48 -24.36
CA THR A 223 18.81 16.11 -23.05
C THR A 223 17.54 16.02 -22.21
N SER A 224 16.38 16.24 -22.83
CA SER A 224 15.07 16.16 -22.15
C SER A 224 14.76 14.75 -21.65
N TYR A 225 15.08 13.71 -22.42
CA TYR A 225 14.96 12.31 -21.95
C TYR A 225 15.85 12.02 -20.74
N ILE A 226 17.11 12.45 -20.77
CA ILE A 226 18.06 12.21 -19.67
C ILE A 226 17.57 12.90 -18.38
N VAL A 227 17.19 14.18 -18.48
CA VAL A 227 16.67 14.94 -17.34
C VAL A 227 15.39 14.30 -16.80
N PHE A 228 14.48 13.86 -17.67
CA PHE A 228 13.25 13.21 -17.26
C PHE A 228 13.50 11.87 -16.55
N CYS A 229 14.37 11.01 -17.10
CA CYS A 229 14.77 9.76 -16.44
C CYS A 229 15.38 10.02 -15.07
N PHE A 230 16.23 11.04 -14.94
CA PHE A 230 16.83 11.43 -13.67
C PHE A 230 15.77 11.92 -12.66
N GLN A 231 14.80 12.72 -13.09
CA GLN A 231 13.67 13.16 -12.25
C GLN A 231 12.80 11.99 -11.78
N ILE A 232 12.53 11.02 -12.66
CA ILE A 232 11.77 9.80 -12.31
C ILE A 232 12.53 8.99 -11.26
N LEU A 233 13.85 8.80 -11.43
CA LEU A 233 14.68 8.11 -10.45
C LEU A 233 14.63 8.81 -9.08
N ILE A 234 14.81 10.13 -9.04
CA ILE A 234 14.70 10.91 -7.80
C ILE A 234 13.29 10.77 -7.18
N GLY A 235 12.24 10.87 -7.99
CA GLY A 235 10.85 10.76 -7.54
C GLY A 235 10.56 9.38 -6.94
N ILE A 236 11.02 8.30 -7.58
CA ILE A 236 10.89 6.94 -7.07
C ILE A 236 11.69 6.78 -5.77
N SER A 237 12.96 7.22 -5.73
CA SER A 237 13.79 7.14 -4.54
C SER A 237 13.18 7.90 -3.36
N LEU A 238 12.67 9.12 -3.60
CA LEU A 238 11.99 9.92 -2.58
C LEU A 238 10.71 9.24 -2.09
N MET A 239 9.90 8.69 -2.99
CA MET A 239 8.69 7.96 -2.63
C MET A 239 9.00 6.73 -1.78
N VAL A 240 10.00 5.94 -2.18
CA VAL A 240 10.47 4.77 -1.40
C VAL A 240 10.94 5.21 -0.01
N TYR A 241 11.72 6.29 0.08
CA TYR A 241 12.18 6.84 1.35
C TYR A 241 11.00 7.26 2.25
N VAL A 242 10.02 7.99 1.71
CA VAL A 242 8.84 8.43 2.46
C VAL A 242 8.03 7.23 2.97
N VAL A 243 7.81 6.22 2.12
CA VAL A 243 7.09 4.98 2.48
C VAL A 243 7.84 4.22 3.58
N GLN A 244 9.17 4.07 3.46
CA GLN A 244 9.99 3.40 4.47
C GLN A 244 9.94 4.12 5.81
N LYS A 245 10.10 5.45 5.80
CA LYS A 245 10.02 6.27 7.00
C LYS A 245 8.65 6.15 7.66
N ALA A 246 7.59 6.26 6.88
CA ALA A 246 6.23 6.15 7.38
C ALA A 246 5.91 4.78 7.98
N ARG A 247 6.38 3.70 7.34
CA ARG A 247 6.24 2.34 7.87
C ARG A 247 6.90 2.19 9.23
N ARG A 248 8.09 2.74 9.41
CA ARG A 248 8.80 2.71 10.69
C ARG A 248 8.02 3.44 11.78
N GLU A 249 7.54 4.65 11.50
CA GLU A 249 6.73 5.43 12.45
C GLU A 249 5.39 4.75 12.77
N LEU A 250 4.78 4.07 11.78
CA LEU A 250 3.55 3.31 11.98
C LEU A 250 3.79 2.14 12.95
N GLN A 251 4.88 1.39 12.79
CA GLN A 251 5.21 0.29 13.69
C GLN A 251 5.43 0.76 15.12
N LEU A 252 6.06 1.93 15.31
CA LEU A 252 6.23 2.54 16.63
C LEU A 252 4.88 2.94 17.25
N ALA A 253 4.01 3.60 16.49
CA ALA A 253 2.68 3.99 16.97
C ALA A 253 1.80 2.78 17.32
N LEU A 254 1.89 1.70 16.54
CA LEU A 254 1.19 0.44 16.83
C LEU A 254 1.73 -0.22 18.11
N LEU A 255 3.05 -0.22 18.32
CA LEU A 255 3.67 -0.76 19.53
C LEU A 255 3.27 0.03 20.78
N GLU A 256 3.29 1.36 20.70
CA GLU A 256 2.85 2.24 21.80
C GLU A 256 1.39 1.97 22.19
N ALA A 257 0.52 1.75 21.21
CA ALA A 257 -0.88 1.44 21.46
C ALA A 257 -1.09 0.03 22.07
N ASP A 258 -0.29 -0.96 21.63
CA ASP A 258 -0.33 -2.31 22.20
C ASP A 258 0.14 -2.31 23.67
N LEU A 259 1.25 -1.62 23.96
CA LEU A 259 1.77 -1.44 25.33
C LEU A 259 0.76 -0.74 26.24
N ALA A 260 0.08 0.30 25.75
CA ALA A 260 -0.97 0.98 26.51
C ALA A 260 -2.13 0.04 26.85
N SER A 261 -2.54 -0.83 25.91
CA SER A 261 -3.62 -1.79 26.14
C SER A 261 -3.24 -2.88 27.16
N MET A 262 -1.97 -3.31 27.19
CA MET A 262 -1.46 -4.25 28.19
C MET A 262 -1.37 -3.63 29.59
N ALA A 263 -0.95 -2.36 29.68
CA ALA A 263 -0.89 -1.63 30.95
C ALA A 263 -2.28 -1.47 31.59
N ASP A 264 -3.28 -1.12 30.79
CA ASP A 264 -4.68 -0.97 31.24
C ASP A 264 -5.25 -2.30 31.74
N THR A 265 -4.94 -3.40 31.03
CA THR A 265 -5.32 -4.76 31.44
C THR A 265 -4.65 -5.17 32.76
N SER A 266 -3.37 -4.87 32.95
CA SER A 266 -2.64 -5.20 34.19
C SER A 266 -3.14 -4.38 35.39
N HIS A 267 -3.52 -3.11 35.18
CA HIS A 267 -4.10 -2.27 36.22
C HIS A 267 -5.49 -2.76 36.64
N TYR A 268 -6.31 -3.19 35.67
CA TYR A 268 -7.61 -3.81 35.94
C TYR A 268 -7.48 -5.14 36.70
N LEU A 269 -6.49 -5.98 36.37
CA LEU A 269 -6.22 -7.23 37.10
C LEU A 269 -5.73 -6.98 38.53
N LEU A 270 -5.00 -5.91 38.79
CA LEU A 270 -4.56 -5.53 40.13
C LEU A 270 -5.70 -4.96 40.99
N ASP A 271 -6.63 -4.21 40.41
CA ASP A 271 -7.82 -3.69 41.11
C ASP A 271 -8.91 -4.76 41.35
N THR A 272 -8.96 -5.80 40.52
CA THR A 272 -9.96 -6.90 40.65
C THR A 272 -9.50 -8.05 41.53
N LEU A 273 -8.24 -8.07 41.97
CA LEU A 273 -7.79 -8.98 43.01
C LEU A 273 -8.40 -8.53 44.35
N PRO A 274 -9.28 -9.34 45.00
CA PRO A 274 -9.83 -8.98 46.28
C PRO A 274 -8.68 -8.81 47.27
N ASP A 275 -8.70 -7.66 47.94
CA ASP A 275 -7.70 -7.15 48.88
C ASP A 275 -7.05 -8.30 49.68
N SER A 276 -5.90 -8.77 49.20
CA SER A 276 -5.18 -9.92 49.77
C SER A 276 -4.66 -9.62 51.19
N LYS A 277 -4.80 -8.36 51.63
CA LYS A 277 -4.63 -7.97 53.03
C LYS A 277 -5.71 -8.54 53.96
N ILE A 278 -6.92 -8.83 53.49
CA ILE A 278 -7.98 -9.39 54.34
C ILE A 278 -7.80 -10.91 54.54
N VAL A 279 -7.31 -11.63 53.53
CA VAL A 279 -7.10 -13.09 53.61
C VAL A 279 -5.88 -13.44 54.49
N LEU A 280 -4.82 -12.64 54.43
CA LEU A 280 -3.62 -12.85 55.27
C LEU A 280 -3.85 -12.48 56.75
N THR A 281 -4.81 -11.60 57.07
CA THR A 281 -5.11 -11.22 58.46
C THR A 281 -5.99 -12.27 59.15
N ASN A 282 -6.85 -12.98 58.42
CA ASN A 282 -7.71 -14.05 58.96
C ASN A 282 -7.05 -15.44 59.03
N LEU A 283 -5.83 -15.61 58.51
CA LEU A 283 -5.04 -16.84 58.64
C LEU A 283 -4.02 -16.78 59.79
N ILE A 284 -3.91 -15.64 60.47
CA ILE A 284 -2.97 -15.38 61.58
C ILE A 284 -3.70 -15.06 62.90
N ALA A 285 -5.04 -14.96 62.90
CA ALA A 285 -5.88 -14.83 64.10
C ALA A 285 -6.57 -16.16 64.44
#